data_AF-A0A830D8W3-F1
#
_entry.id   AF-A0A830D8W3-F1
#
_cell.length_a   1.000
_cell.length_b   1.000
_cell.length_c   1.000
_cell.angle_alpha   90.00
_cell.angle_beta   90.00
_cell.angle_gamma   90.00
#
_symmetry.space_group_name_H-M   'P 1'
#
loop_
_entity.id
_entity.type
_entity.pdbx_description
1 polymer ?
#
loop_
_entity_poly.entity_id
_entity_poly.type
_entity_poly.pdbx_seq_one_letter_code
_entity_poly.pdbx_strand_id
1 'polypeptide(L)'
;MEVVVYEGTIREKPSSKEEARQFIKDYSGGCAATVSSVLVTNLSTGLTKGEWDKVEIHFNDIPEQIIDNLIEEGIVLNVAGGLIIEHPLVLPYVKEVVGGTDSVMGLPKDLTRRLMKEVL
;
A
#
# COMPACT_ATOMS: atom_id res chain seq x y z
N MET A 1 -0.37 -5.12 -9.41
CA MET A 1 -1.42 -5.31 -8.38
C MET A 1 -0.81 -4.93 -7.05
N GLU A 2 -1.55 -4.25 -6.18
CA GLU A 2 -1.05 -3.83 -4.87
C GLU A 2 -1.92 -4.39 -3.76
N VAL A 3 -1.28 -4.87 -2.70
CA VAL A 3 -1.94 -5.33 -1.46
C VAL A 3 -1.17 -4.80 -0.25
N VAL A 4 -1.85 -4.72 0.89
CA VAL A 4 -1.20 -4.44 2.18
C VAL A 4 -0.93 -5.76 2.89
N VAL A 5 0.22 -5.84 3.58
CA VAL A 5 0.60 -6.95 4.43
C VAL A 5 0.83 -6.43 5.84
N TYR A 6 0.16 -7.05 6.81
CA TYR A 6 0.32 -6.75 8.23
C TYR A 6 0.46 -8.07 9.00
N GLU A 7 1.54 -8.21 9.77
CA GLU A 7 1.86 -9.42 10.54
C GLU A 7 1.73 -10.73 9.73
N GLY A 8 2.20 -10.71 8.47
CA GLY A 8 2.14 -11.86 7.57
C GLY A 8 0.75 -12.11 6.94
N THR A 9 -0.25 -11.30 7.25
CA THR A 9 -1.61 -11.39 6.68
C THR A 9 -1.79 -10.39 5.54
N ILE A 10 -2.31 -10.87 4.41
CA ILE A 10 -2.69 -10.01 3.27
C ILE A 10 -4.02 -9.32 3.56
N ARG A 11 -4.07 -8.01 3.37
CA ARG A 11 -5.25 -7.16 3.52
C ARG A 11 -5.56 -6.48 2.18
N GLU A 12 -6.67 -6.89 1.59
CA GLU A 12 -7.24 -6.23 0.42
C GLU A 12 -8.13 -5.05 0.87
N LYS A 13 -9.09 -4.63 0.06
CA LYS A 13 -10.03 -3.57 0.45
C LYS A 13 -10.90 -4.08 1.59
N PRO A 14 -11.07 -3.29 2.68
CA PRO A 14 -11.96 -3.70 3.75
C PRO A 14 -13.40 -3.78 3.24
N SER A 15 -14.10 -4.82 3.69
CA SER A 15 -15.48 -5.15 3.36
C SER A 15 -16.50 -4.39 4.21
N SER A 16 -16.07 -3.79 5.32
CA SER A 16 -16.91 -2.99 6.21
C SER A 16 -16.15 -1.86 6.90
N LYS A 17 -16.90 -0.94 7.52
CA LYS A 17 -16.34 0.17 8.31
C LYS A 17 -15.62 -0.34 9.57
N GLU A 18 -16.12 -1.41 10.16
CA GLU A 18 -15.54 -2.07 11.34
C GLU A 18 -14.19 -2.69 10.98
N GLU A 19 -14.10 -3.37 9.84
CA GLU A 19 -12.84 -3.93 9.35
C GLU A 19 -11.83 -2.83 9.00
N ALA A 20 -12.27 -1.77 8.32
CA ALA A 20 -11.42 -0.62 8.05
C ALA A 20 -10.88 0.04 9.34
N ARG A 21 -11.74 0.18 10.37
CA ARG A 21 -11.32 0.70 11.67
C ARG A 21 -10.24 -0.20 12.28
N GLN A 22 -10.46 -1.51 12.28
CA GLN A 22 -9.51 -2.46 12.84
C GLN A 22 -8.17 -2.38 12.10
N PHE A 23 -8.19 -2.29 10.77
CA PHE A 23 -6.97 -2.16 9.99
C PHE A 23 -6.13 -0.95 10.39
N ILE A 24 -6.74 0.24 10.43
CA ILE A 24 -6.04 1.49 10.79
C ILE A 24 -5.52 1.41 12.23
N LYS A 25 -6.31 0.83 13.14
CA LYS A 25 -5.92 0.65 14.55
C LYS A 25 -4.72 -0.28 14.71
N ASP A 26 -4.66 -1.36 13.93
CA ASP A 26 -3.53 -2.29 13.93
C ASP A 26 -2.24 -1.62 13.45
N TYR A 27 -2.34 -0.66 12.53
CA TYR A 27 -1.17 0.08 12.04
C TYR A 27 -0.66 1.12 13.04
N SER A 28 -1.53 1.64 13.92
CA SER A 28 -1.19 2.67 14.90
C SER A 28 -0.03 2.23 15.79
N GLY A 29 1.05 3.02 15.82
CA GLY A 29 2.26 2.70 16.59
C GLY A 29 3.05 1.49 16.06
N GLY A 30 2.60 0.88 14.96
CA GLY A 30 3.14 -0.33 14.37
C GLY A 30 3.76 -0.11 12.99
N CYS A 31 3.80 -1.20 12.22
CA CYS A 31 4.32 -1.23 10.86
C CYS A 31 3.36 -1.99 9.96
N ALA A 32 3.07 -1.43 8.78
CA ALA A 32 2.42 -2.12 7.69
C ALA A 32 3.38 -2.18 6.50
N ALA A 33 3.13 -3.06 5.53
CA ALA A 33 3.86 -3.07 4.29
C ALA A 33 2.92 -3.06 3.09
N THR A 34 3.26 -2.36 2.01
CA THR A 34 2.64 -2.55 0.70
C THR A 34 3.49 -3.50 -0.12
N VAL A 35 2.83 -4.37 -0.90
CA VAL A 35 3.48 -5.24 -1.88
C VAL A 35 2.85 -4.97 -3.23
N SER A 36 3.67 -4.51 -4.17
CA SER A 36 3.26 -4.08 -5.50
C SER A 36 3.94 -4.93 -6.58
N SER A 37 3.15 -5.65 -7.37
CA SER A 37 3.63 -6.50 -8.47
C SER A 37 3.48 -5.83 -9.84
N VAL A 38 4.48 -6.03 -10.69
CA VAL A 38 4.53 -5.57 -12.08
C VAL A 38 4.80 -6.75 -13.00
N LEU A 39 4.01 -6.84 -14.07
CA LEU A 39 4.20 -7.81 -15.16
C LEU A 39 4.31 -7.02 -16.48
N VAL A 40 5.34 -7.30 -17.27
CA VAL A 40 5.56 -6.69 -18.58
C VAL A 40 5.61 -7.78 -19.63
N THR A 41 4.80 -7.65 -20.67
CA THR A 41 4.76 -8.56 -21.82
C THR A 41 5.09 -7.80 -23.09
N ASN A 42 6.13 -8.23 -23.82
CA ASN A 42 6.40 -7.77 -25.17
C ASN A 42 5.52 -8.55 -26.15
N LEU A 43 4.61 -7.85 -26.82
CA LEU A 43 3.64 -8.46 -27.74
C LEU A 43 4.26 -8.93 -29.07
N SER A 44 5.41 -8.38 -29.47
CA SER A 44 6.11 -8.77 -30.69
C SER A 44 6.88 -10.08 -30.51
N THR A 45 7.45 -10.31 -29.33
CA THR A 45 8.27 -11.50 -29.04
C THR A 45 7.54 -12.56 -28.21
N GLY A 46 6.45 -12.18 -27.53
CA GLY A 46 5.75 -13.01 -26.55
C GLY A 46 6.46 -13.13 -25.20
N LEU A 47 7.63 -12.51 -25.03
CA LEU A 47 8.39 -12.58 -23.78
C LEU A 47 7.65 -11.83 -22.67
N THR A 48 7.50 -12.48 -21.52
CA THR A 48 6.88 -11.91 -20.32
C THR A 48 7.84 -12.00 -19.14
N LYS A 49 7.97 -10.90 -18.38
CA LYS A 49 8.75 -10.81 -17.15
C LYS A 49 7.93 -10.15 -16.06
N GLY A 50 8.06 -10.63 -14.83
CA GLY A 50 7.33 -10.07 -13.70
C GLY A 50 8.10 -10.16 -12.41
N GLU A 51 7.95 -9.13 -11.60
CA GLU A 51 8.58 -8.98 -10.28
C GLU A 51 7.68 -8.16 -9.34
N TRP A 52 8.10 -8.03 -8.09
CA TRP A 52 7.39 -7.27 -7.07
C TRP A 52 8.35 -6.39 -6.28
N ASP A 53 7.80 -5.33 -5.71
CA ASP A 53 8.47 -4.45 -4.77
C ASP A 53 7.69 -4.43 -3.45
N LYS A 54 8.39 -4.19 -2.34
CA LYS A 54 7.80 -4.09 -1.00
C LYS A 54 8.26 -2.81 -0.34
N VAL A 55 7.31 -2.08 0.24
CA VAL A 55 7.59 -0.87 1.03
C VAL A 55 7.05 -1.06 2.43
N GLU A 56 7.86 -0.76 3.44
CA GLU A 56 7.45 -0.78 4.84
C GLU A 56 7.12 0.64 5.30
N ILE A 57 6.02 0.79 6.04
CA ILE A 57 5.53 2.06 6.52
C ILE A 57 5.35 1.95 8.02
N HIS A 58 6.09 2.77 8.74
CA HIS A 58 6.05 2.86 10.19
C HIS A 58 5.18 4.04 10.61
N PHE A 59 4.30 3.81 11.58
CA PHE A 59 3.39 4.83 12.09
C PHE A 59 3.73 5.19 13.54
N ASN A 60 3.50 6.45 13.90
CA ASN A 60 3.28 6.84 15.28
C ASN A 60 1.86 6.43 15.71
N ASP A 61 1.53 6.62 16.99
CA ASP A 61 0.16 6.37 17.46
C ASP A 61 -0.84 7.31 16.77
N ILE A 62 -1.88 6.73 16.16
CA ILE A 62 -2.97 7.42 15.48
C ILE A 62 -4.12 7.58 16.49
N PRO A 63 -4.54 8.80 16.84
CA PRO A 63 -5.64 9.01 17.78
C PRO A 63 -6.96 8.41 17.28
N GLU A 64 -7.77 7.86 18.18
CA GLU A 64 -9.05 7.22 17.82
C GLU A 64 -9.99 8.18 17.06
N GLN A 65 -9.99 9.48 17.40
CA GLN A 65 -10.75 10.51 16.67
C GLN A 65 -10.35 10.62 15.20
N ILE A 66 -9.06 10.45 14.89
CA ILE A 66 -8.57 10.46 13.50
C ILE A 66 -9.08 9.23 12.76
N ILE A 67 -9.06 8.07 13.41
CA ILE A 67 -9.60 6.83 12.86
C ILE A 67 -11.10 7.01 12.56
N ASP A 68 -11.88 7.54 13.53
CA ASP A 68 -13.30 7.82 13.37
C ASP A 68 -13.59 8.70 12.14
N ASN A 69 -12.85 9.81 12.00
CA ASN A 69 -12.98 10.72 10.86
C ASN A 69 -12.70 10.03 9.52
N LEU A 70 -11.66 9.18 9.46
CA LEU A 70 -11.32 8.41 8.24
C LEU A 70 -12.42 7.40 7.88
N ILE A 71 -13.03 6.75 8.87
CA ILE A 71 -14.15 5.82 8.66
C ILE A 71 -15.43 6.55 8.22
N GLU A 72 -15.66 7.76 8.74
CA GLU A 72 -16.78 8.60 8.36
C GLU A 72 -16.65 9.09 6.91
N GLU A 73 -15.46 9.55 6.52
CA GLU A 73 -15.13 9.95 5.15
C GLU A 73 -15.28 8.79 4.15
N GLY A 74 -15.00 7.56 4.59
CA GLY A 74 -15.27 6.33 3.84
C GLY A 74 -14.28 6.03 2.70
N ILE A 75 -13.33 6.93 2.43
CA ILE A 75 -12.29 6.73 1.40
C ILE A 75 -11.45 5.47 1.68
N VAL A 76 -11.24 5.13 2.94
CA VAL A 76 -10.50 3.93 3.39
C VAL A 76 -11.15 2.62 2.97
N LEU A 77 -12.43 2.62 2.59
CA LEU A 77 -13.12 1.43 2.05
C LEU A 77 -12.71 1.10 0.62
N ASN A 78 -12.10 2.05 -0.09
CA ASN A 78 -11.80 1.91 -1.52
C ASN A 78 -10.35 1.52 -1.82
N VAL A 79 -9.51 1.41 -0.79
CA VAL A 79 -8.06 1.19 -0.89
C VAL A 79 -7.65 -0.11 -0.19
N ALA A 80 -6.56 -0.72 -0.66
CA ALA A 80 -6.04 -1.93 -0.04
C ALA A 80 -5.60 -1.66 1.40
N GLY A 81 -5.98 -2.55 2.32
CA GLY A 81 -5.70 -2.45 3.74
C GLY A 81 -6.24 -1.21 4.44
N GLY A 82 -7.10 -0.38 3.80
CA GLY A 82 -7.52 0.90 4.38
C GLY A 82 -6.37 1.91 4.51
N LEU A 83 -5.26 1.71 3.80
CA LEU A 83 -4.01 2.45 3.97
C LEU A 83 -3.88 3.58 2.95
N ILE A 84 -3.83 4.83 3.43
CA ILE A 84 -3.66 6.03 2.58
C ILE A 84 -2.66 6.96 3.25
N ILE A 85 -1.39 6.84 2.90
CA ILE A 85 -0.30 7.55 3.61
C ILE A 85 -0.25 9.04 3.26
N GLU A 86 -0.77 9.41 2.09
CA GLU A 86 -0.85 10.77 1.58
C GLU A 86 -2.07 11.54 2.11
N HIS A 87 -2.99 10.85 2.79
CA HIS A 87 -4.18 11.48 3.34
C HIS A 87 -3.78 12.51 4.40
N PRO A 88 -4.32 13.75 4.38
CA PRO A 88 -3.93 14.79 5.34
C PRO A 88 -4.10 14.41 6.82
N LEU A 89 -5.06 13.53 7.12
CA LEU A 89 -5.27 13.01 8.47
C LEU A 89 -4.31 11.89 8.88
N VAL A 90 -3.70 11.17 7.92
CA VAL A 90 -2.79 10.05 8.17
C VAL A 90 -1.33 10.49 8.10
N LEU A 91 -1.01 11.36 7.13
CA LEU A 91 0.34 11.85 6.84
C LEU A 91 1.11 12.33 8.09
N PRO A 92 0.51 13.08 9.05
CA PRO A 92 1.21 13.50 10.27
C PRO A 92 1.69 12.36 11.17
N TYR A 93 1.10 11.17 11.01
CA TYR A 93 1.40 9.98 11.81
C TYR A 93 2.33 9.00 11.09
N VAL A 94 2.68 9.25 9.83
CA VAL A 94 3.70 8.47 9.12
C VAL A 94 5.06 8.84 9.70
N LYS A 95 5.70 7.89 10.38
CA LYS A 95 7.01 8.07 11.01
C LYS A 95 8.14 7.89 10.00
N GLU A 96 8.07 6.82 9.22
CA GLU A 96 9.11 6.45 8.27
C GLU A 96 8.53 5.59 7.15
N VAL A 97 9.07 5.74 5.94
CA VAL A 97 8.78 4.88 4.79
C VAL A 97 10.10 4.27 4.32
N VAL A 98 10.22 2.95 4.44
CA VAL A 98 11.41 2.19 4.05
C VAL A 98 11.12 1.46 2.75
N GLY A 99 11.63 2.01 1.64
CA GLY A 99 11.45 1.47 0.30
C GLY A 99 11.28 2.58 -0.75
N GLY A 100 10.88 2.21 -1.97
CA GLY A 100 10.59 3.18 -3.03
C GLY A 100 9.28 3.92 -2.76
N THR A 101 9.31 5.24 -2.57
CA THR A 101 8.10 6.04 -2.30
C THR A 101 7.09 5.98 -3.45
N ASP A 102 7.56 5.84 -4.70
CA ASP A 102 6.70 5.62 -5.87
C ASP A 102 5.89 4.31 -5.79
N SER A 103 6.45 3.31 -5.11
CA SER A 103 5.84 1.98 -4.98
C SER A 103 4.69 1.96 -3.99
N VAL A 104 4.59 2.95 -3.09
CA VAL A 104 3.41 3.13 -2.22
C VAL A 104 2.22 3.70 -3.00
N MET A 105 2.47 4.39 -4.12
CA MET A 105 1.42 4.92 -4.99
C MET A 105 0.95 3.90 -6.06
N GLY A 106 1.25 2.61 -5.87
CA GLY A 106 0.74 1.52 -6.70
C GLY A 106 1.56 1.13 -7.94
N LEU A 107 2.63 1.86 -8.30
CA LEU A 107 3.51 1.47 -9.42
C LEU A 107 5.00 1.72 -9.11
N PRO A 108 5.82 0.67 -8.88
CA PRO A 108 7.25 0.79 -8.66
C PRO A 108 7.97 1.14 -9.97
N LYS A 109 8.11 2.44 -10.27
CA LYS A 109 8.59 2.93 -11.58
C LYS A 109 9.97 2.41 -11.96
N ASP A 110 10.90 2.31 -11.01
CA ASP A 110 12.25 1.79 -11.26
C ASP A 110 12.22 0.32 -11.66
N LEU A 111 11.41 -0.48 -10.94
CA LEU A 111 11.17 -1.88 -11.27
C LEU A 111 10.51 -2.01 -12.66
N THR A 112 9.48 -1.21 -12.94
CA THR A 112 8.81 -1.19 -14.24
C THR A 112 9.79 -0.87 -15.37
N ARG A 113 10.62 0.17 -15.21
CA ARG A 113 11.61 0.55 -16.23
C ARG A 113 12.65 -0.54 -16.45
N ARG A 114 13.07 -1.25 -15.40
CA ARG A 114 13.99 -2.39 -15.54
C ARG A 114 13.34 -3.53 -16.32
N LEU A 115 12.15 -3.97 -15.92
CA LEU A 115 11.40 -5.04 -16.61
C LEU A 115 11.13 -4.70 -18.07
N MET A 116 10.79 -3.44 -18.39
CA MET A 116 10.63 -3.00 -19.78
C MET A 116 11.91 -3.20 -20.59
N LYS A 117 13.09 -2.88 -20.05
CA LYS A 117 14.37 -3.09 -20.75
C LYS A 117 14.70 -4.57 -20.95
N GLU A 118 14.30 -5.43 -20.02
CA GLU A 118 14.57 -6.87 -20.07
C GLU A 118 13.70 -7.62 -21.08
N VAL A 119 12.58 -7.03 -21.52
CA VAL A 119 11.68 -7.64 -22.52
C VAL A 119 11.84 -7.05 -23.92
N LEU A 120 12.66 -6.00 -24.09
CA LEU A 120 12.93 -5.35 -25.39
C LEU A 120 13.79 -6.23 -26.31
#